data_AF-A0A0R0LX77-F1
#
_entry.id   AF-A0A0R0LX77-F1
#
_cell.length_a   1.000
_cell.length_b   1.000
_cell.length_c   1.000
_cell.angle_alpha   90.00
_cell.angle_beta   90.00
_cell.angle_gamma   90.00
#
_symmetry.space_group_name_H-M   'P 1'
#
loop_
_entity.id
_entity.type
_entity.pdbx_description
1 polymer ?
#
loop_
_entity_poly.entity_id
_entity_poly.type
_entity_poly.pdbx_seq_one_letter_code
_entity_poly.pdbx_strand_id
1 'polypeptide(L)'
;MYPVTLIRISKNQTLSIEMKTDEIYTGTLVSCDLYMNLHLRNVKFTDSTPEKKETTFQECVLRGNLVKRIRLNNKILFVQNIVERRKRTE
;
A
#
# COMPACT_ATOMS: atom_id res chain seq x y z
N MET A 1 9.87 14.65 4.42
CA MET A 1 8.65 13.88 4.10
C MET A 1 8.76 12.50 4.72
N TYR A 2 7.73 12.03 5.45
CA TYR A 2 7.74 10.68 6.02
C TYR A 2 7.07 9.68 5.06
N PRO A 3 7.65 8.50 4.80
CA PRO A 3 7.08 7.47 3.91
C PRO A 3 5.63 7.11 4.23
N VAL A 4 5.26 7.08 5.51
CA VAL A 4 3.89 6.82 5.97
C VAL A 4 2.88 7.83 5.42
N THR A 5 3.26 9.10 5.30
CA THR A 5 2.40 10.16 4.76
C THR A 5 2.04 9.89 3.30
N LEU A 6 3.01 9.45 2.50
CA LEU A 6 2.80 9.13 1.09
C LEU A 6 1.80 7.97 0.93
N ILE A 7 1.93 6.93 1.77
CA ILE A 7 1.01 5.80 1.76
C ILE A 7 -0.40 6.24 2.18
N ARG A 8 -0.53 7.07 3.22
CA ARG A 8 -1.84 7.58 3.67
C ARG A 8 -2.58 8.40 2.60
N ILE A 9 -1.85 9.15 1.78
CA ILE A 9 -2.43 9.90 0.65
C ILE A 9 -2.88 8.98 -0.49
N SER A 10 -2.31 7.78 -0.56
CA SER A 10 -2.70 6.73 -1.52
C SER A 10 -4.00 6.02 -1.12
N LYS A 11 -4.76 6.55 -0.16
CA LYS A 11 -6.05 5.98 0.26
C LYS A 11 -7.00 5.85 -0.94
N ASN A 12 -7.72 4.74 -0.98
CA ASN A 12 -8.61 4.32 -2.07
C ASN A 12 -7.90 4.06 -3.41
N GLN A 13 -6.57 3.95 -3.43
CA GLN A 13 -5.83 3.49 -4.61
C GLN A 13 -5.42 2.04 -4.47
N THR A 14 -5.32 1.34 -5.61
CA THR A 14 -4.78 -0.02 -5.67
C THR A 14 -3.27 0.01 -5.56
N LEU A 15 -2.75 -0.74 -4.58
CA LEU A 15 -1.32 -0.88 -4.31
C LEU A 15 -0.91 -2.34 -4.48
N SER A 16 0.36 -2.57 -4.81
CA SER A 16 0.97 -3.91 -4.78
C SER A 16 2.05 -3.94 -3.71
N ILE A 17 1.90 -4.84 -2.75
CA ILE A 17 2.71 -4.91 -1.54
C ILE A 17 3.42 -6.25 -1.55
N GLU A 18 4.74 -6.21 -1.54
CA GLU A 18 5.59 -7.39 -1.44
C GLU A 18 5.99 -7.58 0.02
N MET A 19 5.72 -8.78 0.53
CA MET A 19 6.09 -9.19 1.87
C MET A 19 7.53 -9.70 1.90
N LYS A 20 8.11 -9.80 3.11
CA LYS A 20 9.45 -10.38 3.30
C LYS A 20 9.53 -11.85 2.91
N THR A 21 8.41 -12.55 2.87
CA THR A 21 8.28 -13.93 2.39
C THR A 21 8.13 -14.02 0.86
N ASP A 22 8.32 -12.91 0.14
CA ASP A 22 8.14 -12.77 -1.31
C ASP A 22 6.71 -13.00 -1.82
N GLU A 23 5.75 -13.17 -0.91
CA GLU A 23 4.30 -13.08 -1.20
C GLU A 23 3.91 -11.67 -1.65
N ILE A 24 2.94 -11.59 -2.56
CA ILE A 24 2.46 -10.31 -3.10
C ILE A 24 0.97 -10.15 -2.81
N TYR A 25 0.60 -9.05 -2.17
CA TYR A 25 -0.78 -8.63 -1.94
C TYR A 25 -1.08 -7.40 -2.78
N THR A 26 -2.04 -7.52 -3.70
CA THR A 26 -2.50 -6.43 -4.54
C THR A 26 -3.94 -6.09 -4.19
N GLY A 27 -4.21 -4.87 -3.72
CA GLY A 27 -5.54 -4.49 -3.27
C GLY A 27 -5.70 -2.99 -3.08
N THR A 28 -6.92 -2.55 -2.83
CA THR A 28 -7.25 -1.14 -2.59
C THR A 28 -6.94 -0.76 -1.15
N LEU A 29 -6.12 0.28 -0.96
CA LEU A 29 -5.76 0.76 0.38
C LEU A 29 -6.93 1.43 1.08
N VAL A 30 -7.31 0.91 2.24
CA VAL A 30 -8.34 1.51 3.12
C VAL A 30 -7.70 2.43 4.15
N SER A 31 -6.64 1.96 4.81
CA SER A 31 -5.94 2.73 5.86
C SER A 31 -4.51 2.24 6.08
N CYS A 32 -3.67 3.14 6.60
CA CYS A 32 -2.29 2.88 7.02
C CYS A 32 -2.01 3.60 8.35
N ASP A 33 -1.66 2.84 9.39
CA ASP A 33 -1.35 3.39 10.71
C ASP A 33 0.09 3.94 10.81
N LEU A 34 0.57 4.29 12.02
CA LEU A 34 1.93 4.80 12.21
C LEU A 34 3.01 3.71 12.14
N TYR A 35 2.64 2.45 12.37
CA TYR A 35 3.52 1.29 12.31
C TYR A 35 3.54 0.63 10.92
N MET A 36 2.90 1.28 9.94
CA MET A 36 2.68 0.78 8.58
C MET A 36 1.87 -0.51 8.51
N ASN A 37 0.98 -0.77 9.46
CA ASN A 37 -0.04 -1.79 9.28
C ASN A 37 -1.03 -1.30 8.22
N LEU A 38 -1.32 -2.15 7.24
CA LEU A 38 -2.11 -1.81 6.05
C LEU A 38 -3.42 -2.57 6.08
N HIS A 39 -4.54 -1.86 5.92
CA HIS A 39 -5.83 -2.47 5.67
C HIS A 39 -6.15 -2.35 4.18
N LEU A 40 -6.42 -3.49 3.53
CA LEU A 40 -6.71 -3.59 2.12
C LEU A 40 -8.10 -4.18 1.86
N ARG A 41 -8.72 -3.77 0.74
CA ARG A 41 -9.96 -4.32 0.18
C ARG A 41 -9.72 -4.90 -1.21
N ASN A 42 -10.59 -5.83 -1.63
CA ASN A 42 -10.57 -6.47 -2.94
C ASN A 42 -9.17 -6.99 -3.29
N VAL A 43 -8.65 -7.84 -2.40
CA VAL A 43 -7.25 -8.22 -2.38
C VAL A 43 -7.04 -9.45 -3.22
N LYS A 44 -6.06 -9.39 -4.11
CA LYS A 44 -5.50 -10.52 -4.83
C LYS A 44 -4.16 -10.87 -4.21
N PHE A 45 -4.03 -12.10 -3.77
CA PHE A 45 -2.83 -12.68 -3.21
C PHE A 45 -2.14 -13.58 -4.23
N THR A 46 -0.84 -13.43 -4.35
CA THR A 46 0.03 -14.30 -5.14
C THR A 46 1.09 -14.88 -4.21
N ASP A 47 1.08 -16.20 -4.09
CA ASP A 47 2.06 -16.94 -3.31
C ASP A 47 3.46 -16.89 -3.97
N SER A 48 4.49 -17.14 -3.17
CA SER A 48 5.90 -17.24 -3.59
C SER A 48 6.20 -18.52 -4.39
N THR A 49 5.28 -19.50 -4.38
CA THR A 49 5.44 -20.80 -5.03
C THR A 49 5.42 -20.72 -6.56
N PRO A 50 6.13 -21.65 -7.26
CA PRO A 50 6.25 -21.63 -8.72
C PRO A 50 4.93 -21.82 -9.47
N GLU A 51 3.93 -22.46 -8.86
CA GLU A 51 2.57 -22.60 -9.42
C GLU A 51 1.76 -21.30 -9.37
N LYS A 52 2.25 -20.23 -8.70
CA LYS A 52 1.62 -18.90 -8.57
C LYS A 52 0.11 -18.97 -8.41
N LYS A 53 -0.36 -19.74 -7.42
CA LYS A 53 -1.79 -19.79 -7.12
C LYS A 53 -2.25 -18.42 -6.66
N GLU A 54 -3.29 -17.93 -7.33
CA GLU A 54 -3.89 -16.64 -7.01
C GLU A 54 -5.14 -16.87 -6.17
N THR A 55 -5.17 -16.27 -4.98
CA THR A 55 -6.34 -16.32 -4.09
C THR A 55 -6.88 -14.91 -3.93
N THR A 56 -8.21 -14.78 -3.86
CA THR A 56 -8.86 -13.49 -3.64
C THR A 56 -9.47 -13.40 -2.24
N PHE A 57 -9.38 -12.24 -1.64
CA PHE A 57 -9.94 -11.92 -0.32
C PHE A 57 -10.73 -10.63 -0.40
N GLN A 58 -11.83 -10.53 0.34
CA GLN A 58 -12.61 -9.29 0.41
C GLN A 58 -11.85 -8.18 1.14
N GLU A 59 -11.27 -8.51 2.29
CA GLU A 59 -10.46 -7.61 3.12
C GLU A 59 -9.27 -8.38 3.71
N CYS A 60 -8.16 -7.69 3.93
CA CYS A 60 -7.06 -8.22 4.73
C CYS A 60 -6.30 -7.11 5.47
N VAL A 61 -5.66 -7.48 6.58
CA VAL A 61 -4.76 -6.61 7.33
C VAL A 61 -3.35 -7.18 7.28
N LEU A 62 -2.41 -6.39 6.77
CA LEU A 62 -1.00 -6.73 6.70
C LEU A 62 -0.25 -6.02 7.82
N ARG A 63 0.64 -6.76 8.52
CA ARG A 63 1.52 -6.16 9.52
C ARG A 63 2.68 -5.44 8.86
N GLY A 64 2.91 -4.19 9.24
CA GLY A 64 3.90 -3.32 8.60
C GLY A 64 5.33 -3.82 8.69
N ASN A 65 5.68 -4.52 9.77
CA ASN A 65 7.01 -5.10 9.96
C ASN A 65 7.34 -6.25 9.00
N LEU A 66 6.33 -6.86 8.37
CA LEU A 66 6.49 -7.94 7.39
C LEU A 66 6.57 -7.42 5.95
N VAL A 67 6.35 -6.12 5.73
CA VAL A 67 6.42 -5.51 4.40
C VAL A 67 7.88 -5.35 3.98
N LYS A 68 8.19 -5.76 2.74
CA LYS A 68 9.49 -5.58 2.09
C LYS A 68 9.49 -4.33 1.21
N ARG A 69 8.47 -4.16 0.36
CA ARG A 69 8.29 -2.96 -0.45
C ARG A 69 6.84 -2.74 -0.85
N ILE A 70 6.49 -1.49 -1.15
CA ILE A 70 5.16 -1.10 -1.66
C ILE A 70 5.36 -0.42 -3.00
N ARG A 71 4.65 -0.90 -4.03
CA ARG A 71 4.58 -0.28 -5.35
C ARG A 71 3.35 0.63 -5.41
N LEU A 72 3.61 1.90 -5.66
CA LEU A 72 2.63 2.99 -5.76
C LEU A 72 2.56 3.50 -7.20
N ASN A 73 1.44 4.10 -7.58
CA ASN A 73 1.35 4.84 -8.84
C ASN A 73 2.08 6.18 -8.74
N ASN A 74 2.90 6.53 -9.73
CA ASN A 74 3.62 7.81 -9.80
C ASN A 74 2.70 9.04 -9.66
N LYS A 75 1.41 8.93 -9.99
CA LYS A 75 0.42 9.99 -9.80
C LYS A 75 0.32 10.47 -8.34
N ILE A 76 0.61 9.62 -7.36
CA ILE A 76 0.55 9.97 -5.93
C ILE A 76 1.60 11.03 -5.57
N LEU A 77 2.77 11.00 -6.20
CA LEU A 77 3.83 11.99 -5.98
C LEU A 77 3.37 13.41 -6.37
N PHE A 78 2.58 13.52 -7.43
CA PHE A 78 2.00 14.80 -7.84
C PHE A 78 0.98 15.32 -6.82
N VAL A 79 0.10 14.45 -6.30
CA VAL A 79 -0.86 14.81 -5.25
C VAL A 79 -0.15 15.29 -3.99
N GLN A 80 0.93 14.61 -3.59
CA GLN A 80 1.74 15.03 -2.45
C GLN A 80 2.29 16.45 -2.62
N ASN A 81 2.85 16.77 -3.78
CA ASN A 81 3.38 18.11 -4.06
C ASN A 81 2.32 19.21 -3.94
N ILE A 82 1.08 18.93 -4.34
CA ILE A 82 -0.05 19.85 -4.18
C ILE A 82 -0.38 20.06 -2.69
N VAL A 83 -0.45 18.98 -1.91
CA VAL A 83 -0.74 19.04 -0.48
C VAL A 83 0.34 19.81 0.29
N GLU A 84 1.62 19.61 -0.02
CA GLU A 84 2.71 20.35 0.62
C GLU A 84 2.70 21.84 0.29
N ARG A 85 2.35 22.21 -0.95
CA ARG A 85 2.24 23.63 -1.34
C ARG A 85 1.12 24.35 -0.58
N ARG A 86 -0.04 23.71 -0.42
CA ARG A 86 -1.16 24.28 0.36
C ARG A 86 -0.77 24.60 1.79
N LYS A 87 -0.02 23.71 2.45
CA LYS A 87 0.49 23.91 3.82
C LYS A 87 1.51 25.04 3.98
N ARG A 88 2.12 25.55 2.90
CA ARG A 88 3.08 26.67 2.97
C ARG A 88 2.44 28.02 2.72
N THR A 89 1.25 28.03 2.13
CA THR A 89 0.46 29.25 1.86
C THR A 89 -0.51 29.59 2.99
N GLU A 90 -0.64 28.69 3.97
CA GLU A 90 -1.32 28.89 5.26
C GLU A 90 -0.27 29.17 6.35
#